data_AF-A0A354EPK7-F1
#
_entry.id   AF-A0A354EPK7-F1
#
_cell.length_a   1.000
_cell.length_b   1.000
_cell.length_c   1.000
_cell.angle_alpha   90.00
_cell.angle_beta   90.00
_cell.angle_gamma   90.00
#
_symmetry.space_group_name_H-M   'P 1'
#
loop_
_entity.id
_entity.type
_entity.pdbx_description
1 polymer ?
#
loop_
_entity_poly.entity_id
_entity_poly.type
_entity_poly.pdbx_seq_one_letter_code
_entity_poly.pdbx_strand_id
1 'polypeptide(L)'
;SITALLNGPVANAFAAIFTSGKGLRLGTLGRLPLPQAWAPELPELVEGYLAELNRNEVLLRPGRLESMLVEIDAAGLRSYDLPRRLERDLLAWFEGARRPVPHPFPGWGDLTAAQGLSLSEMLEGRGARHAGNWVGQLFRPLPVEEAEDLQAWAG
;
A
#
# COMPACT_ATOMS: atom_id res chain seq x y z
N SER A 1 -0.70 1.07 14.84
CA SER A 1 -2.00 1.00 15.54
C SER A 1 -2.83 -0.19 15.09
N ILE A 2 -3.35 -1.00 16.02
CA ILE A 2 -4.25 -2.15 15.74
C ILE A 2 -5.41 -1.76 14.80
N THR A 3 -5.85 -0.50 14.82
CA THR A 3 -6.86 0.04 13.92
C THR A 3 -6.55 -0.21 12.44
N ALA A 4 -5.32 -0.01 11.99
CA ALA A 4 -4.95 -0.24 10.59
C ALA A 4 -4.96 -1.73 10.22
N LEU A 5 -4.58 -2.61 11.16
CA LEU A 5 -4.71 -4.06 10.98
C LEU A 5 -6.17 -4.44 10.75
N LEU A 6 -7.05 -4.04 11.68
CA LEU A 6 -8.46 -4.43 11.68
C LEU A 6 -9.24 -3.86 10.49
N ASN A 7 -8.86 -2.67 10.02
CA ASN A 7 -9.50 -2.02 8.87
C ASN A 7 -8.77 -2.29 7.55
N GLY A 8 -7.70 -3.07 7.57
CA GLY A 8 -6.87 -3.36 6.42
C GLY A 8 -7.43 -4.49 5.55
N PRO A 9 -6.86 -4.69 4.34
CA PRO A 9 -7.37 -5.67 3.37
C PRO A 9 -7.35 -7.11 3.91
N VAL A 10 -6.30 -7.50 4.62
CA VAL A 10 -6.14 -8.87 5.15
C VAL A 10 -7.23 -9.21 6.17
N ALA A 11 -7.44 -8.33 7.15
CA ALA A 11 -8.46 -8.57 8.18
C ALA A 11 -9.88 -8.57 7.59
N ASN A 12 -10.15 -7.68 6.64
CA ASN A 12 -11.45 -7.62 5.98
C ASN A 12 -11.72 -8.85 5.10
N ALA A 13 -10.71 -9.37 4.38
CA ALA A 13 -10.85 -10.59 3.58
C ALA A 13 -11.05 -11.81 4.49
N PHE A 14 -10.28 -11.90 5.59
CA PHE A 14 -10.47 -12.93 6.59
C PHE A 14 -11.87 -12.87 7.21
N ALA A 15 -12.35 -11.67 7.56
CA ALA A 15 -13.71 -11.47 8.08
C ALA A 15 -14.76 -12.01 7.12
N ALA A 16 -14.63 -11.68 5.84
CA ALA A 16 -15.60 -12.05 4.81
C ALA A 16 -15.64 -13.55 4.53
N ILE A 17 -14.50 -14.23 4.59
CA ILE A 17 -14.40 -15.67 4.37
C ILE A 17 -14.90 -16.46 5.59
N PHE A 18 -14.52 -16.02 6.80
CA PHE A 18 -14.72 -16.79 8.02
C PHE A 18 -15.92 -16.32 8.87
N THR A 19 -16.70 -15.35 8.40
CA THR A 19 -17.90 -14.87 9.10
C THR A 19 -19.12 -14.87 8.19
N SER A 20 -20.17 -15.57 8.62
CA SER A 20 -21.45 -15.70 7.90
C SER A 20 -22.42 -14.51 8.15
N GLY A 21 -21.92 -13.32 8.47
CA GLY A 21 -22.75 -12.15 8.80
C GLY A 21 -21.99 -10.82 8.86
N LYS A 22 -22.69 -9.72 9.18
CA LYS A 22 -22.09 -8.38 9.29
C LYS A 22 -21.22 -8.27 10.55
N GLY A 23 -19.95 -7.92 10.38
CA GLY A 23 -19.01 -7.59 11.46
C GLY A 23 -18.06 -8.74 11.85
N LEU A 24 -16.91 -8.37 12.42
CA LEU A 24 -15.89 -9.29 12.91
C LEU A 24 -16.28 -9.87 14.27
N ARG A 25 -16.59 -11.17 14.34
CA ARG A 25 -16.85 -11.86 15.63
C ARG A 25 -15.58 -11.96 16.46
N LEU A 26 -15.66 -11.80 17.79
CA LEU A 26 -14.50 -11.83 18.68
C LEU A 26 -13.67 -13.13 18.58
N GLY A 27 -14.34 -14.28 18.44
CA GLY A 27 -13.66 -15.56 18.21
C GLY A 27 -12.93 -15.67 16.86
N THR A 28 -13.42 -14.95 15.84
CA THR A 28 -12.76 -14.85 14.52
C THR A 28 -11.58 -13.88 14.59
N LEU A 29 -11.71 -12.78 15.35
CA LEU A 29 -10.63 -11.81 15.59
C LEU A 29 -9.40 -12.46 16.23
N GLY A 30 -9.59 -13.35 17.20
CA GLY A 30 -8.49 -14.08 17.84
C GLY A 30 -7.71 -15.02 16.90
N ARG A 31 -8.22 -15.26 15.68
CA ARG A 31 -7.60 -16.09 14.65
C ARG A 31 -7.05 -15.28 13.48
N LEU A 32 -7.10 -13.95 13.54
CA LEU A 32 -6.57 -13.10 12.49
C LEU A 32 -5.07 -13.38 12.31
N PRO A 33 -4.58 -13.50 11.06
CA PRO A 33 -3.16 -13.58 10.82
C PRO A 33 -2.52 -12.26 11.27
N LEU A 34 -1.57 -12.36 12.19
CA LEU A 34 -0.77 -11.22 12.62
C LEU A 34 0.49 -11.12 11.75
N PRO A 35 0.91 -9.90 11.37
CA PRO A 35 2.16 -9.71 10.67
C PRO A 35 3.35 -10.11 11.55
N GLN A 36 4.43 -10.58 10.92
CA GLN A 36 5.66 -10.97 11.65
C GLN A 36 6.41 -9.74 12.18
N ALA A 37 6.38 -8.65 11.42
CA ALA A 37 6.95 -7.36 11.79
C ALA A 37 5.99 -6.26 11.39
N TRP A 38 5.90 -5.21 12.21
CA TRP A 38 5.06 -4.07 11.91
C TRP A 38 5.86 -3.00 11.18
N ALA A 39 5.28 -2.41 10.14
CA ALA A 39 5.81 -1.21 9.52
C ALA A 39 5.89 -0.08 10.59
N PRO A 40 7.09 0.45 10.88
CA PRO A 40 7.29 1.41 11.96
C PRO A 40 6.53 2.72 11.76
N GLU A 41 6.29 3.13 10.52
CA GLU A 41 5.58 4.35 10.11
C GLU A 41 4.04 4.25 10.20
N LEU A 42 3.51 3.06 10.46
CA LEU A 42 2.08 2.79 10.43
C LEU A 42 1.27 3.59 11.48
N PRO A 43 1.74 3.81 12.73
CA PRO A 43 1.08 4.71 13.67
C PRO A 43 0.96 6.14 13.14
N GLU A 44 2.05 6.71 12.62
CA GLU A 44 2.09 8.09 12.13
C GLU A 44 1.18 8.29 10.91
N LEU A 45 1.14 7.32 9.98
CA LEU A 45 0.24 7.35 8.83
C LEU A 45 -1.23 7.36 9.27
N VAL A 46 -1.60 6.52 10.24
CA VAL A 46 -2.96 6.45 10.78
C VAL A 46 -3.34 7.75 11.47
N GLU A 47 -2.45 8.29 12.30
CA GLU A 47 -2.67 9.56 12.99
C GLU A 47 -2.83 10.71 11.99
N GLY A 48 -1.99 10.76 10.95
CA GLY A 48 -2.10 11.72 9.87
C GLY A 48 -3.45 11.65 9.18
N TYR A 49 -3.92 10.44 8.85
CA TYR A 49 -5.23 10.25 8.21
C TYR A 49 -6.37 10.73 9.11
N LEU A 50 -6.36 10.35 10.40
CA LEU A 50 -7.39 10.78 11.34
C LEU A 50 -7.36 12.30 11.55
N ALA A 51 -6.18 12.91 11.60
CA ALA A 51 -6.05 14.35 11.70
C ALA A 51 -6.61 15.06 10.46
N GLU A 52 -6.32 14.57 9.26
CA GLU A 52 -6.87 15.12 8.01
C GLU A 52 -8.39 14.94 7.94
N LEU A 53 -8.89 13.79 8.36
CA LEU A 53 -10.31 13.48 8.37
C LEU A 53 -11.11 14.39 9.31
N ASN A 54 -10.51 14.74 10.46
CA ASN A 54 -11.12 15.62 11.45
C ASN A 54 -10.95 17.12 11.14
N ARG A 55 -10.25 17.50 10.07
CA ARG A 55 -10.23 18.90 9.62
C ARG A 55 -11.61 19.29 9.09
N ASN A 56 -12.02 20.54 9.34
CA ASN A 56 -13.31 21.09 8.91
C ASN A 56 -13.68 20.65 7.49
N GLU A 57 -14.92 20.16 7.32
CA GLU A 57 -15.41 19.52 6.07
C GLU A 57 -15.18 20.35 4.80
N VAL A 58 -15.18 21.68 4.92
CA VAL A 58 -14.95 22.64 3.82
C VAL A 58 -13.56 22.51 3.20
N LEU A 59 -12.58 21.96 3.91
CA LEU A 59 -11.19 21.80 3.45
C LEU A 59 -10.84 20.35 3.09
N LEU A 60 -11.77 19.41 3.19
CA LEU A 60 -11.50 18.02 2.84
C LEU A 60 -11.15 17.94 1.36
N ARG A 61 -9.96 17.40 1.08
CA ARG A 61 -9.52 17.08 -0.27
C ARG A 61 -9.69 15.57 -0.45
N PRO A 62 -10.77 15.09 -1.10
CA PRO A 62 -11.06 13.66 -1.21
C PRO A 62 -9.88 12.83 -1.71
N GLY A 63 -9.17 13.33 -2.73
CA GLY A 63 -8.00 12.64 -3.29
C GLY A 63 -6.82 12.51 -2.33
N ARG A 64 -6.68 13.40 -1.33
CA ARG A 64 -5.63 13.27 -0.31
C ARG A 64 -5.96 12.14 0.67
N LEU A 65 -7.19 12.10 1.16
CA LEU A 65 -7.66 11.05 2.07
C LEU A 65 -7.63 9.67 1.41
N GLU A 66 -7.95 9.61 0.12
CA GLU A 66 -7.76 8.41 -0.70
C GLU A 66 -6.30 7.95 -0.68
N SER A 67 -5.36 8.81 -1.09
CA SER A 67 -3.93 8.46 -1.11
C SER A 67 -3.42 8.01 0.26
N MET A 68 -3.83 8.68 1.33
CA MET A 68 -3.44 8.31 2.70
C MET A 68 -3.98 6.92 3.10
N LEU A 69 -5.20 6.55 2.71
CA LEU A 69 -5.71 5.19 2.93
C LEU A 69 -4.91 4.15 2.13
N VAL A 70 -4.57 4.46 0.87
CA VAL A 70 -3.74 3.57 0.04
C VAL A 70 -2.35 3.39 0.66
N GLU A 71 -1.75 4.45 1.21
CA GLU A 71 -0.47 4.39 1.93
C GLU A 71 -0.55 3.54 3.20
N ILE A 72 -1.62 3.70 4.00
CA ILE A 72 -1.86 2.87 5.20
C ILE A 72 -2.00 1.40 4.80
N ASP A 73 -2.82 1.09 3.79
CA ASP A 73 -3.01 -0.28 3.33
C ASP A 73 -1.69 -0.86 2.79
N ALA A 74 -0.90 -0.08 2.06
CA ALA A 74 0.42 -0.50 1.56
C ALA A 74 1.38 -0.84 2.71
N ALA A 75 1.50 0.03 3.72
CA ALA A 75 2.32 -0.23 4.91
C ALA A 75 1.83 -1.45 5.70
N GLY A 76 0.49 -1.60 5.79
CA GLY A 76 -0.14 -2.78 6.38
C GLY A 76 0.23 -4.06 5.65
N LEU A 77 0.16 -4.08 4.31
CA LEU A 77 0.51 -5.25 3.49
C LEU A 77 1.99 -5.58 3.52
N ARG A 78 2.89 -4.58 3.53
CA ARG A 78 4.35 -4.80 3.71
C ARG A 78 4.66 -5.58 4.98
N SER A 79 3.92 -5.29 6.05
CA SER A 79 4.09 -5.96 7.35
C SER A 79 3.85 -7.49 7.27
N TYR A 80 3.10 -7.94 6.27
CA TYR A 80 2.81 -9.36 6.04
C TYR A 80 3.79 -10.08 5.11
N ASP A 81 4.66 -9.35 4.41
CA ASP A 81 5.60 -9.89 3.42
C ASP A 81 4.95 -10.90 2.45
N LEU A 82 3.77 -10.55 1.92
CA LEU A 82 3.02 -11.44 1.05
C LEU A 82 3.72 -11.60 -0.31
N PRO A 83 3.68 -12.81 -0.91
CA PRO A 83 4.05 -12.97 -2.31
C PRO A 83 3.22 -12.01 -3.18
N ARG A 84 3.86 -11.30 -4.12
CA ARG A 84 3.20 -10.23 -4.91
C ARG A 84 1.92 -10.67 -5.60
N ARG A 85 1.90 -11.91 -6.09
CA ARG A 85 0.70 -12.50 -6.68
C ARG A 85 -0.46 -12.59 -5.68
N LEU A 86 -0.18 -13.03 -4.45
CA LEU A 86 -1.17 -13.15 -3.39
C LEU A 86 -1.67 -11.78 -2.93
N GLU A 87 -0.77 -10.80 -2.77
CA GLU A 87 -1.15 -9.42 -2.47
C GLU A 87 -2.11 -8.86 -3.52
N ARG A 88 -1.79 -9.04 -4.80
CA ARG A 88 -2.65 -8.61 -5.91
C ARG A 88 -3.99 -9.34 -5.91
N ASP A 89 -4.00 -10.66 -5.76
CA ASP A 89 -5.23 -11.45 -5.75
C ASP A 89 -6.14 -11.02 -4.58
N LEU A 90 -5.55 -10.67 -3.42
CA LEU A 90 -6.25 -10.10 -2.28
C LEU A 90 -6.88 -8.73 -2.60
N LEU A 91 -6.13 -7.83 -3.23
CA LEU A 91 -6.66 -6.50 -3.57
C LEU A 91 -7.72 -6.57 -4.68
N ALA A 92 -7.49 -7.41 -5.69
CA ALA A 92 -8.44 -7.66 -6.78
C ALA A 92 -9.76 -8.26 -6.26
N TRP A 93 -9.73 -9.05 -5.18
CA TRP A 93 -10.94 -9.57 -4.55
C TRP A 93 -11.91 -8.47 -4.06
N PHE A 94 -11.38 -7.29 -3.74
CA PHE A 94 -12.16 -6.12 -3.32
C PHE A 94 -12.54 -5.18 -4.48
N GLU A 95 -12.20 -5.48 -5.73
CA GLU A 95 -12.62 -4.64 -6.86
C GLU A 95 -14.14 -4.53 -6.93
N GLY A 96 -14.65 -3.31 -7.06
CA GLY A 96 -16.08 -3.01 -7.04
C GLY A 96 -16.73 -3.09 -5.65
N ALA A 97 -16.01 -3.51 -4.60
CA ALA A 97 -16.51 -3.48 -3.24
C ALA A 97 -16.44 -2.05 -2.66
N ARG A 98 -17.49 -1.63 -1.95
CA ARG A 98 -17.52 -0.32 -1.28
C ARG A 98 -16.87 -0.41 0.10
N ARG A 99 -15.80 0.36 0.32
CA ARG A 99 -15.23 0.58 1.67
C ARG A 99 -16.12 1.59 2.43
N PRO A 100 -16.54 1.30 3.69
CA PRO A 100 -17.39 2.19 4.48
C PRO A 100 -16.57 3.33 5.09
N VAL A 101 -16.12 4.26 4.25
CA VAL A 101 -15.38 5.47 4.64
C VAL A 101 -16.19 6.73 4.32
N PRO A 102 -15.97 7.84 5.04
CA PRO A 102 -16.74 9.10 4.87
C PRO A 102 -16.38 9.90 3.62
N HIS A 103 -15.41 9.44 2.83
CA HIS A 103 -14.99 10.04 1.57
C HIS A 103 -14.98 8.98 0.46
N PRO A 104 -14.99 9.37 -0.83
CA PRO A 104 -14.77 8.44 -1.93
C PRO A 104 -13.47 7.65 -1.78
N PHE A 105 -13.52 6.37 -2.10
CA PHE A 105 -12.37 5.48 -2.20
C PHE A 105 -12.59 4.56 -3.41
N PRO A 106 -11.98 4.86 -4.57
CA PRO A 106 -12.17 4.08 -5.79
C PRO A 106 -11.38 2.76 -5.79
N GLY A 107 -10.49 2.55 -4.80
CA GLY A 107 -9.61 1.39 -4.70
C GLY A 107 -8.15 1.80 -4.66
N TRP A 108 -7.26 0.86 -5.01
CA TRP A 108 -5.81 1.05 -4.96
C TRP A 108 -5.18 1.49 -6.30
N GLY A 109 -6.02 1.92 -7.26
CA GLY A 109 -5.63 2.28 -8.62
C GLY A 109 -5.67 1.08 -9.58
N ASP A 110 -4.98 1.20 -10.72
CA ASP A 110 -4.93 0.15 -11.74
C ASP A 110 -3.98 -0.98 -11.35
N LEU A 111 -4.54 -2.06 -10.79
CA LEU A 111 -3.82 -3.28 -10.42
C LEU A 111 -3.38 -4.12 -11.64
N THR A 112 -3.99 -3.91 -12.81
CA THR A 112 -3.69 -4.67 -14.03
C THR A 112 -2.46 -4.14 -14.78
N ALA A 113 -2.27 -2.82 -14.77
CA ALA A 113 -1.08 -2.16 -15.33
C ALA A 113 0.18 -2.34 -14.48
N ALA A 114 0.05 -2.75 -13.21
CA ALA A 114 1.14 -2.91 -12.26
C ALA A 114 1.49 -4.39 -11.98
N GLN A 115 1.40 -5.24 -13.00
CA GLN A 115 1.74 -6.65 -12.88
C GLN A 115 3.17 -6.85 -12.36
N GLY A 116 3.29 -7.60 -11.26
CA GLY A 116 4.58 -7.92 -10.66
C GLY A 116 5.09 -6.92 -9.62
N LEU A 117 4.33 -5.87 -9.29
CA LEU A 117 4.65 -4.92 -8.23
C LEU A 117 3.74 -5.15 -7.00
N SER A 118 4.26 -4.91 -5.78
CA SER A 118 3.38 -4.68 -4.63
C SER A 118 2.77 -3.29 -4.67
N LEU A 119 1.72 -3.08 -3.89
CA LEU A 119 1.08 -1.79 -3.70
C LEU A 119 2.06 -0.71 -3.24
N SER A 120 3.07 -1.11 -2.46
CA SER A 120 4.12 -0.20 -1.98
C SER A 120 5.01 0.27 -3.12
N GLU A 121 5.48 -0.66 -3.95
CA GLU A 121 6.28 -0.34 -5.12
C GLU A 121 5.47 0.45 -6.15
N MET A 122 4.16 0.20 -6.27
CA MET A 122 3.26 1.01 -7.09
C MET A 122 3.21 2.46 -6.61
N LEU A 123 3.14 2.69 -5.29
CA LEU A 123 3.15 4.03 -4.71
C LEU A 123 4.50 4.73 -4.93
N GLU A 124 5.60 4.02 -4.67
CA GLU A 124 6.96 4.54 -4.90
C GLU A 124 7.19 4.88 -6.37
N GLY A 125 6.78 4.01 -7.29
CA GLY A 125 6.88 4.22 -8.73
C GLY A 125 6.03 5.40 -9.22
N ARG A 126 4.82 5.60 -8.65
CA ARG A 126 4.02 6.82 -8.91
C ARG A 126 4.71 8.06 -8.37
N GLY A 127 5.21 8.01 -7.13
CA GLY A 127 5.96 9.11 -6.52
C GLY A 127 7.19 9.50 -7.34
N ALA A 128 7.97 8.52 -7.80
CA ALA A 128 9.14 8.75 -8.63
C ALA A 128 8.80 9.36 -10.00
N ARG A 129 7.73 8.89 -10.66
CA ARG A 129 7.22 9.51 -11.90
C ARG A 129 6.78 10.96 -11.68
N HIS A 130 6.22 11.29 -10.51
CA HIS A 130 5.87 12.65 -10.14
C HIS A 130 7.08 13.51 -9.72
N ALA A 131 8.21 12.90 -9.33
CA ALA A 131 9.44 13.59 -8.93
C ALA A 131 10.29 14.12 -10.10
N GLY A 132 9.79 14.08 -11.34
CA GLY A 132 10.35 14.78 -12.52
C GLY A 132 11.68 14.26 -13.07
N ASN A 133 12.43 13.42 -12.34
CA ASN A 133 13.77 12.96 -12.73
C ASN A 133 13.99 11.45 -12.50
N TRP A 134 12.97 10.63 -12.75
CA TRP A 134 13.04 9.17 -12.54
C TRP A 134 13.92 8.46 -13.58
N VAL A 135 13.86 8.87 -14.86
CA VAL A 135 14.63 8.23 -15.95
C VAL A 135 16.14 8.45 -15.76
N GLY A 136 16.58 9.64 -15.34
CA GLY A 136 18.00 9.95 -15.12
C GLY A 136 18.61 9.30 -13.88
N GLN A 137 17.81 8.77 -12.97
CA GLN A 137 18.30 8.06 -11.77
C GLN A 137 18.44 6.56 -12.00
N LEU A 138 17.57 5.96 -12.81
CA LEU A 138 17.63 4.54 -13.17
C LEU A 138 18.68 4.24 -14.23
N PHE A 139 18.87 5.15 -15.18
CA PHE A 139 19.88 5.03 -16.22
C PHE A 139 21.05 5.97 -15.94
N ARG A 140 21.69 5.81 -14.79
CA ARG A 140 23.00 6.44 -14.60
C ARG A 140 24.02 5.71 -15.46
N PRO A 141 24.74 6.40 -16.37
CA PRO A 141 25.88 5.78 -17.02
C PRO A 141 26.87 5.31 -15.96
N LEU A 142 27.55 4.21 -16.24
CA LEU A 142 28.60 3.68 -15.37
C LEU A 142 29.62 4.81 -15.09
N PRO A 143 30.03 5.02 -13.83
CA PRO A 143 31.06 6.00 -13.50
C PRO A 143 32.29 5.80 -14.40
N VAL A 144 32.91 6.90 -14.84
CA VAL A 144 33.98 6.88 -15.86
C VAL A 144 35.13 5.97 -15.43
N GLU A 145 35.49 5.95 -14.15
CA GLU A 145 36.53 5.05 -13.61
C GLU A 145 36.18 3.56 -13.82
N GLU A 146 34.94 3.15 -13.52
CA GLU A 146 34.50 1.75 -13.70
C GLU A 146 34.39 1.36 -15.18
N ALA A 147 34.07 2.33 -16.05
CA ALA A 147 34.03 2.11 -17.50
C ALA A 147 35.43 1.95 -18.10
N GLU A 148 36.41 2.71 -17.60
CA GLU A 148 37.82 2.61 -17.98
C GLU A 148 38.43 1.28 -17.50
N ASP A 149 38.11 0.83 -16.29
CA ASP A 149 38.54 -0.46 -15.75
C ASP A 149 38.00 -1.65 -16.57
N LEU A 150 36.74 -1.59 -17.00
CA LEU A 150 36.15 -2.61 -17.88
C LEU A 150 36.75 -2.60 -19.29
N GLN A 151 37.11 -1.43 -19.83
CA GLN A 151 37.79 -1.33 -21.11
C GLN A 151 39.23 -1.84 -21.04
N ALA A 152 39.93 -1.63 -19.92
CA ALA A 152 41.27 -2.14 -19.68
C ALA A 152 41.32 -3.67 -19.46
N TRP A 153 40.23 -4.27 -18.98
CA TRP A 153 40.13 -5.72 -18.78
C TRP A 153 39.71 -6.49 -20.05
N ALA A 154 39.11 -5.80 -21.03
CA ALA A 154 38.60 -6.39 -22.27
C ALA A 154 39.51 -6.20 -23.49
N GLY A 155 40.64 -5.50 -23.35
CA GLY A 155 41.68 -5.31 -24.39
C GLY A 155 42.95 -6.09 -24.10
#